data_AF-A0A813K344-F1
#
_entry.id   AF-A0A813K344-F1
#
_cell.length_a   1.000
_cell.length_b   1.000
_cell.length_c   1.000
_cell.angle_alpha   90.00
_cell.angle_beta   90.00
_cell.angle_gamma   90.00
#
_symmetry.space_group_name_H-M   'P 1'
#
loop_
_entity.id
_entity.type
_entity.pdbx_description
1 polymer ?
#
loop_
_entity_poly.entity_id
_entity_poly.type
_entity_poly.pdbx_seq_one_letter_code
_entity_poly.pdbx_strand_id
1 'polypeptide(L)'
;ARWDTVKKTVEGFSYYHEDSNLGTKCSALLPGTLISGERRKASARCEVDTECLVIAKRDFDKVMQDSITHAQDERVAFLEEHVPGMREVVSTRGKQPHPSSFFRKAAFCKGHDFLKQGQVAEEAIYVVLNGSVEIRRCEPQHQQS
;
A
#
# COMPACT_ATOMS: atom_id res chain seq x y z
N ALA A 1 -12.96 1.04 54.89
CA ALA A 1 -12.51 1.59 53.60
C ALA A 1 -11.95 0.44 52.78
N ARG A 2 -12.61 0.09 51.67
CA ARG A 2 -12.17 -0.96 50.76
C ARG A 2 -11.17 -0.32 49.80
N TRP A 3 -9.93 -0.79 49.81
CA TRP A 3 -8.91 -0.31 48.89
C TRP A 3 -9.20 -0.95 47.54
N ASP A 4 -9.92 -0.23 46.66
CA ASP A 4 -10.13 -0.72 45.31
C ASP A 4 -8.77 -0.87 44.62
N THR A 5 -8.52 -2.08 44.12
CA THR A 5 -7.22 -2.50 43.60
C THR A 5 -6.89 -1.72 42.34
N VAL A 6 -6.06 -0.68 42.48
CA VAL A 6 -5.56 0.11 41.35
C VAL A 6 -4.76 -0.81 40.43
N LYS A 7 -5.20 -0.99 39.19
CA LYS A 7 -4.52 -1.81 38.19
C LYS A 7 -3.61 -0.94 37.33
N LYS A 8 -2.35 -1.34 37.20
CA LYS A 8 -1.36 -0.67 36.35
C LYS A 8 -1.52 -1.17 34.91
N THR A 9 -1.42 -0.28 33.92
CA THR A 9 -1.41 -0.69 32.50
C THR A 9 -0.16 -1.51 32.19
N VAL A 10 -0.23 -2.37 31.18
CA VAL A 10 0.88 -3.25 30.75
C VAL A 10 2.17 -2.48 30.41
N GLU A 11 2.02 -1.23 29.99
CA GLU A 11 3.12 -0.33 29.64
C GLU A 11 3.73 0.35 30.88
N GLY A 12 3.08 0.25 32.05
CA GLY A 12 3.56 0.79 33.30
C GLY A 12 3.38 2.30 33.48
N PHE A 13 2.78 2.99 32.51
CA PHE A 13 2.66 4.46 32.52
C PHE A 13 1.33 4.98 33.04
N SER A 14 0.32 4.12 33.23
CA SER A 14 -1.02 4.56 33.66
C SER A 14 -1.63 3.61 34.66
N TYR A 15 -2.57 4.13 35.45
CA TYR A 15 -3.34 3.39 36.43
C TYR A 15 -4.82 3.53 36.10
N TYR A 16 -5.59 2.46 36.24
CA TYR A 16 -7.05 2.49 36.08
C TYR A 16 -7.73 1.69 37.19
N HIS A 17 -8.98 2.06 37.44
CA HIS A 17 -9.91 1.43 38.37
C HIS A 17 -11.19 1.08 37.59
N GLU A 18 -12.03 0.20 38.13
CA GLU A 18 -13.25 -0.23 37.42
C GLU A 18 -14.21 0.94 37.14
N ASP A 19 -14.20 1.97 38.00
CA ASP A 19 -15.00 3.18 37.82
C ASP A 19 -14.31 4.25 36.94
N SER A 20 -13.18 3.93 36.28
CA SER A 20 -12.48 4.88 35.41
C SER A 20 -13.36 5.22 34.20
N ASN A 21 -13.92 6.43 34.21
CA ASN A 21 -14.69 6.96 33.11
C ASN A 21 -13.76 7.31 31.93
N LEU A 22 -13.71 6.44 30.92
CA LEU A 22 -12.95 6.66 29.67
C LEU A 22 -13.64 7.66 28.71
N GLY A 23 -14.72 8.29 29.15
CA GLY A 23 -15.54 9.18 28.34
C GLY A 23 -16.56 8.44 27.47
N THR A 24 -17.14 9.17 26.52
CA THR A 24 -18.15 8.64 25.60
C THR A 24 -17.51 7.70 24.59
N LYS A 25 -18.15 6.55 24.34
CA LYS A 25 -17.74 5.60 23.29
C LYS A 25 -17.83 6.28 21.92
N CYS A 26 -16.68 6.49 21.27
CA CYS A 26 -16.62 7.10 19.93
C CYS A 26 -16.78 6.08 18.79
N SER A 27 -16.27 4.86 18.95
CA SER A 27 -16.33 3.80 17.92
C SER A 27 -16.18 2.40 18.52
N ALA A 28 -16.55 1.39 17.74
CA ALA A 28 -16.24 -0.02 18.00
C ALA A 28 -15.31 -0.53 16.90
N LEU A 29 -14.29 -1.30 17.30
CA LEU A 29 -13.34 -1.89 16.35
C LEU A 29 -13.76 -3.33 16.07
N LEU A 30 -13.69 -3.73 14.80
CA LEU A 30 -13.99 -5.09 14.38
C LEU A 30 -12.72 -5.94 14.35
N PRO A 31 -12.83 -7.28 14.40
CA PRO A 31 -11.69 -8.17 14.18
C PRO A 31 -10.93 -7.81 12.89
N GLY A 32 -9.61 -7.79 12.96
CA GLY A 32 -8.74 -7.41 11.84
C GLY A 32 -8.54 -5.91 11.63
N THR A 33 -9.13 -5.05 12.47
CA THR A 33 -8.92 -3.60 12.38
C THR A 33 -7.53 -3.22 12.90
N LEU A 34 -6.72 -2.57 12.07
CA LEU A 34 -5.43 -2.02 12.47
C LEU A 34 -5.62 -0.66 13.17
N ILE A 35 -5.10 -0.53 14.38
CA ILE A 35 -5.03 0.75 15.09
C ILE A 35 -3.62 1.32 14.89
N SER A 36 -3.46 2.26 13.97
CA SER A 36 -2.19 2.95 13.73
C SER A 36 -2.28 4.45 14.07
N GLY A 37 -1.20 5.02 14.62
CA GLY A 37 -1.13 6.45 14.92
C GLY A 37 0.15 6.85 15.64
N GLU A 38 0.63 8.08 15.40
CA GLU A 38 1.81 8.63 16.08
C GLU A 38 1.54 8.99 17.55
N ARG A 39 0.29 9.33 17.88
CA ARG A 39 -0.19 9.61 19.23
C ARG A 39 -1.54 8.96 19.47
N ARG A 40 -1.73 8.39 20.67
CA ARG A 40 -2.99 7.80 21.11
C ARG A 40 -4.06 8.91 21.22
N LYS A 41 -5.04 8.92 20.31
CA LYS A 41 -6.16 9.89 20.30
C LYS A 41 -7.38 9.44 21.11
N ALA A 42 -7.46 8.14 21.40
CA ALA A 42 -8.56 7.54 22.14
C ALA A 42 -8.04 6.37 22.98
N SER A 43 -8.74 6.06 24.05
CA SER A 43 -8.52 4.84 24.82
C SER A 43 -9.33 3.70 24.20
N ALA A 44 -8.76 2.51 24.15
CA ALA A 44 -9.47 1.30 23.76
C ALA A 44 -9.74 0.44 25.01
N ARG A 45 -10.93 -0.18 25.06
CA ARG A 45 -11.27 -1.22 26.03
C ARG A 45 -11.91 -2.39 25.31
N CYS A 46 -11.63 -3.60 25.75
CA CYS A 46 -12.32 -4.79 25.29
C CYS A 46 -13.68 -4.87 26.00
N GLU A 47 -14.78 -5.06 25.25
CA GLU A 47 -16.13 -5.23 25.84
C GLU A 47 -16.40 -6.69 26.25
N VAL A 48 -15.61 -7.62 25.70
CA VAL A 48 -15.63 -9.06 25.97
C VAL A 48 -14.18 -9.54 26.09
N ASP A 49 -13.99 -10.75 26.62
CA ASP A 49 -12.67 -11.38 26.62
C ASP A 49 -12.16 -11.53 25.18
N THR A 50 -10.95 -11.03 24.92
CA THR A 50 -10.43 -10.85 23.55
C THR A 50 -8.94 -11.13 23.51
N GLU A 51 -8.50 -11.92 22.54
CA GLU A 51 -7.09 -12.12 22.24
C GLU A 51 -6.61 -11.09 21.20
N CYS A 52 -5.49 -10.45 21.48
CA CYS A 52 -4.91 -9.42 20.61
C CYS A 52 -3.53 -9.86 20.11
N LEU A 53 -3.28 -9.71 18.81
CA LEU A 53 -1.94 -9.82 18.24
C LEU A 53 -1.25 -8.46 18.31
N VAL A 54 -0.11 -8.40 18.99
CA VAL A 54 0.65 -7.16 19.18
C VAL A 54 1.96 -7.26 18.40
N ILE A 55 2.17 -6.30 17.49
CA ILE A 55 3.43 -6.13 16.77
C ILE A 55 4.04 -4.81 17.21
N ALA A 56 5.31 -4.82 17.63
CA ALA A 56 6.00 -3.59 17.98
C ALA A 56 6.12 -2.71 16.73
N LYS A 57 5.80 -1.41 16.87
CA LYS A 57 5.85 -0.45 15.76
C LYS A 57 7.18 -0.50 15.00
N ARG A 58 8.31 -0.54 15.71
CA ARG A 58 9.65 -0.62 15.10
C ARG A 58 9.79 -1.83 14.17
N ASP A 59 9.29 -2.98 14.60
CA ASP A 59 9.44 -4.22 13.85
C ASP A 59 8.47 -4.23 12.64
N PHE A 60 7.26 -3.68 12.82
CA PHE A 60 6.33 -3.43 11.71
C PHE A 60 6.91 -2.48 10.66
N ASP A 61 7.40 -1.31 11.09
CA ASP A 61 7.97 -0.28 10.21
C ASP A 61 9.18 -0.83 9.46
N LYS A 62 10.04 -1.63 10.14
CA LYS A 62 11.17 -2.31 9.51
C LYS A 62 10.72 -3.25 8.39
N VAL A 63 9.79 -4.17 8.69
CA VAL A 63 9.29 -5.12 7.68
C VAL A 63 8.61 -4.39 6.53
N MET A 64 7.86 -3.33 6.81
CA MET A 64 7.20 -2.55 5.77
C MET A 64 8.21 -1.83 4.87
N GLN A 65 9.23 -1.21 5.46
CA GLN A 65 10.30 -0.55 4.72
C GLN A 65 11.10 -1.55 3.87
N ASP A 66 11.46 -2.70 4.45
CA ASP A 66 12.18 -3.77 3.75
C ASP A 66 11.34 -4.27 2.55
N SER A 67 10.04 -4.44 2.72
CA SER A 67 9.13 -4.86 1.64
C SER A 67 8.99 -3.80 0.54
N ILE A 68 8.92 -2.51 0.89
CA ILE A 68 8.87 -1.41 -0.09
C ILE A 68 10.18 -1.36 -0.87
N THR A 69 11.33 -1.44 -0.19
CA THR A 69 12.64 -1.43 -0.82
C THR A 69 12.81 -2.63 -1.74
N HIS A 70 12.45 -3.83 -1.31
CA HIS A 70 12.51 -5.02 -2.15
C HIS A 70 11.65 -4.90 -3.41
N ALA A 71 10.40 -4.43 -3.28
CA ALA A 71 9.51 -4.24 -4.42
C ALA A 71 10.03 -3.17 -5.40
N GLN A 72 10.73 -2.15 -4.89
CA GLN A 72 11.39 -1.14 -5.70
C GLN A 72 12.59 -1.72 -6.47
N ASP A 73 13.42 -2.52 -5.80
CA ASP A 73 14.60 -3.16 -6.39
C ASP A 73 14.20 -4.15 -7.48
N GLU A 74 13.19 -5.00 -7.23
CA GLU A 74 12.64 -5.93 -8.24
C GLU A 74 12.13 -5.19 -9.49
N ARG A 75 11.44 -4.07 -9.28
CA ARG A 75 10.91 -3.24 -10.38
C ARG A 75 12.03 -2.61 -11.18
N VAL A 76 13.08 -2.10 -10.52
CA VAL A 76 14.25 -1.53 -11.22
C VAL A 76 14.94 -2.63 -12.03
N ALA A 77 15.24 -3.76 -11.42
CA ALA A 77 15.88 -4.89 -12.07
C ALA A 77 15.08 -5.37 -13.30
N PHE A 78 13.75 -5.51 -13.17
CA PHE A 78 12.89 -5.91 -14.28
C PHE A 78 12.96 -4.91 -15.45
N LEU A 79 12.88 -3.61 -15.17
CA LEU A 79 12.91 -2.58 -16.20
C LEU A 79 14.29 -2.48 -16.86
N GLU A 80 15.37 -2.59 -16.09
CA GLU A 80 16.74 -2.67 -16.61
C GLU A 80 16.93 -3.90 -17.51
N GLU A 81 16.28 -5.02 -17.20
CA GLU A 81 16.39 -6.23 -18.00
C GLU A 81 15.59 -6.14 -19.31
N HIS A 82 14.38 -5.58 -19.29
CA HIS A 82 13.42 -5.70 -20.39
C HIS A 82 13.15 -4.42 -21.17
N VAL A 83 13.46 -3.24 -20.63
CA VAL A 83 13.17 -1.95 -21.29
C VAL A 83 14.46 -1.38 -21.91
N PRO A 84 14.53 -1.26 -23.25
CA PRO A 84 15.68 -0.67 -23.91
C PRO A 84 15.98 0.74 -23.39
N GLY A 85 17.26 1.05 -23.16
CA GLY A 85 17.69 2.36 -22.68
C GLY A 85 17.64 2.53 -21.16
N MET A 86 17.07 1.58 -20.41
CA MET A 86 16.93 1.72 -18.95
C MET A 86 18.23 1.45 -18.19
N ARG A 87 19.09 0.55 -18.68
CA ARG A 87 20.39 0.23 -18.04
C ARG A 87 21.36 1.40 -18.08
N GLU A 88 21.24 2.23 -19.11
CA GLU A 88 22.08 3.39 -19.36
C GLU A 88 21.66 4.60 -18.51
N VAL A 89 20.49 4.52 -17.85
CA VAL A 89 20.04 5.58 -16.96
C VAL A 89 20.85 5.54 -15.68
N VAL A 90 21.81 6.45 -15.56
CA VAL A 90 22.58 6.61 -14.33
C VAL A 90 21.65 7.12 -13.23
N SER A 91 21.41 6.27 -12.22
CA SER A 91 20.76 6.68 -10.98
C SER A 91 21.68 7.66 -10.23
N THR A 92 21.50 8.95 -10.48
CA THR A 92 22.21 9.99 -9.73
C THR A 92 21.59 10.08 -8.34
N ARG A 93 22.21 9.40 -7.37
CA ARG A 93 21.80 9.40 -5.96
C ARG A 93 21.50 10.84 -5.51
N GLY A 94 20.21 11.16 -5.37
CA GLY A 94 19.71 12.38 -4.74
C GLY A 94 19.40 13.58 -5.64
N LYS A 95 19.60 13.54 -6.98
CA LYS A 95 19.24 14.69 -7.84
C LYS A 95 17.94 14.52 -8.61
N GLN A 96 17.63 13.31 -9.08
CA GLN A 96 16.37 13.03 -9.77
C GLN A 96 15.85 11.63 -9.42
N PRO A 97 14.51 11.46 -9.34
CA PRO A 97 13.92 10.14 -9.14
C PRO A 97 14.28 9.25 -10.33
N HIS A 98 14.65 8.00 -10.05
CA HIS A 98 14.90 7.01 -11.09
C HIS A 98 13.65 6.84 -11.97
N PRO A 99 13.75 6.74 -13.32
CA PRO A 99 12.59 6.65 -14.21
C PRO A 99 11.63 5.51 -13.88
N SER A 100 12.16 4.43 -13.28
CA SER A 100 11.34 3.35 -12.75
C SER A 100 10.21 3.90 -11.90
N SER A 101 10.40 4.95 -11.10
CA SER A 101 9.40 5.54 -10.18
C SER A 101 8.14 6.08 -10.87
N PHE A 102 8.20 6.44 -12.16
CA PHE A 102 7.06 7.01 -12.89
C PHE A 102 6.08 5.96 -13.42
N PHE A 103 6.51 4.70 -13.53
CA PHE A 103 5.58 3.62 -13.88
C PHE A 103 4.49 3.47 -12.78
N ARG A 104 3.35 2.90 -13.13
CA ARG A 104 2.31 2.57 -12.15
C ARG A 104 1.87 1.14 -12.43
N LYS A 105 1.93 0.29 -11.41
CA LYS A 105 1.44 -1.08 -11.54
C LYS A 105 -0.09 -1.03 -11.59
N ALA A 106 -0.66 -1.61 -12.63
CA ALA A 106 -2.09 -1.74 -12.81
C ALA A 106 -2.42 -3.15 -13.31
N ALA A 107 -3.62 -3.63 -12.98
CA ALA A 107 -4.14 -4.92 -13.41
C ALA A 107 -5.44 -4.68 -14.16
N PHE A 108 -5.62 -5.40 -15.27
CA PHE A 108 -6.76 -5.24 -16.16
C PHE A 108 -7.35 -6.60 -16.50
N CYS A 109 -8.68 -6.66 -16.62
CA CYS A 109 -9.39 -7.86 -17.04
C CYS A 109 -9.19 -8.14 -18.54
N LYS A 110 -9.40 -9.39 -18.95
CA LYS A 110 -9.41 -9.76 -20.38
C LYS A 110 -10.43 -8.94 -21.15
N GLY A 111 -10.04 -8.43 -22.31
CA GLY A 111 -10.88 -7.58 -23.17
C GLY A 111 -10.78 -6.08 -22.86
N HIS A 112 -9.87 -5.66 -21.98
CA HIS A 112 -9.61 -4.24 -21.76
C HIS A 112 -8.92 -3.60 -22.98
N ASP A 113 -9.48 -2.50 -23.47
CA ASP A 113 -8.90 -1.70 -24.55
C ASP A 113 -7.97 -0.63 -23.95
N PHE A 114 -6.65 -0.79 -24.16
CA PHE A 114 -5.66 0.21 -23.72
C PHE A 114 -5.60 1.42 -24.66
N LEU A 115 -5.64 1.16 -25.98
CA LEU A 115 -5.50 2.14 -27.03
C LEU A 115 -6.49 1.82 -28.16
N LYS A 116 -7.05 2.86 -28.79
CA LYS A 116 -7.95 2.72 -29.95
C LYS A 116 -7.38 3.45 -31.16
N GLN A 117 -7.41 2.78 -32.32
CA GLN A 117 -6.95 3.36 -33.58
C GLN A 117 -7.70 4.67 -33.89
N GLY A 118 -6.97 5.72 -34.23
CA GLY A 118 -7.53 7.04 -34.54
C GLY A 118 -7.88 7.90 -33.32
N GLN A 119 -7.75 7.36 -32.10
CA GLN A 119 -7.93 8.15 -30.88
C GLN A 119 -6.61 8.81 -30.48
N VAL A 120 -6.67 10.08 -30.07
CA VAL A 120 -5.55 10.74 -29.38
C VAL A 120 -5.46 10.14 -27.98
N ALA A 121 -4.35 9.47 -27.71
CA ALA A 121 -4.05 8.88 -26.41
C ALA A 121 -2.99 9.72 -25.68
N GLU A 122 -2.89 9.52 -24.37
CA GLU A 122 -1.79 10.10 -23.58
C GLU A 122 -0.44 9.53 -24.05
N GLU A 123 0.58 10.37 -24.06
CA GLU A 123 1.96 9.96 -24.30
C GLU A 123 2.46 9.14 -23.11
N ALA A 124 2.37 7.82 -23.24
CA ALA A 124 2.72 6.88 -22.18
C ALA A 124 3.48 5.66 -22.72
N ILE A 125 4.35 5.11 -21.87
CA ILE A 125 5.03 3.83 -22.12
C ILE A 125 4.32 2.75 -21.32
N TYR A 126 3.89 1.70 -22.02
CA TYR A 126 3.27 0.53 -21.41
C TYR A 126 4.27 -0.62 -21.37
N VAL A 127 4.36 -1.29 -20.22
CA VAL A 127 5.21 -2.47 -20.03
C VAL A 127 4.34 -3.60 -19.48
N VAL A 128 4.26 -4.70 -20.22
CA VAL A 128 3.48 -5.87 -19.82
C VAL A 128 4.33 -6.73 -18.88
N LEU A 129 3.96 -6.74 -17.59
CA LEU A 129 4.63 -7.57 -16.59
C LEU A 129 4.19 -9.03 -16.64
N ASN A 130 2.89 -9.25 -16.82
CA ASN A 130 2.28 -10.58 -16.84
C ASN A 130 1.13 -10.61 -17.84
N GLY A 131 1.01 -11.72 -18.59
CA GLY A 131 -0.01 -11.91 -19.61
C GLY A 131 0.46 -11.44 -21.00
N SER A 132 -0.50 -11.10 -21.86
CA SER A 132 -0.24 -10.71 -23.24
C SER A 132 -1.23 -9.64 -23.70
N VAL A 133 -0.77 -8.74 -24.57
CA VAL A 133 -1.60 -7.76 -25.25
C VAL A 133 -1.54 -8.04 -26.75
N GLU A 134 -2.68 -7.89 -27.43
CA GLU A 134 -2.77 -8.02 -28.87
C GLU A 134 -2.96 -6.63 -29.49
N ILE A 135 -2.16 -6.30 -30.50
CA ILE A 135 -2.32 -5.07 -31.27
C ILE A 135 -3.07 -5.42 -32.55
N ARG A 136 -4.25 -4.83 -32.73
CA ARG A 136 -5.09 -5.02 -33.92
C ARG A 136 -5.17 -3.73 -34.72
N ARG A 137 -5.12 -3.85 -36.04
CA ARG A 137 -5.37 -2.76 -36.97
C ARG A 137 -6.61 -3.11 -37.79
N CYS A 138 -7.60 -2.22 -37.82
CA CYS A 138 -8.72 -2.35 -38.72
C CYS A 138 -8.34 -1.69 -40.05
N GLU A 139 -8.35 -2.46 -41.13
CA GLU A 139 -8.24 -1.88 -42.47
C GLU A 139 -9.55 -1.17 -42.83
N PRO A 140 -9.48 0.03 -43.43
CA PRO A 140 -10.67 0.69 -43.94
C PRO A 140 -11.26 -0.19 -45.05
N GLN A 141 -12.47 -0.70 -44.82
CA GLN A 141 -13.23 -1.36 -45.87
C GLN A 141 -13.47 -0.33 -46.97
N HIS A 142 -12.80 -0.50 -48.12
CA HIS A 142 -13.19 0.21 -49.32
C HIS A 142 -14.62 -0.23 -49.65
N GLN A 143 -15.60 0.62 -49.34
CA GLN A 143 -16.92 0.49 -49.92
C GLN A 143 -16.74 0.65 -51.43
N GLN A 144 -16.68 -0.47 -52.14
CA GLN A 144 -16.90 -0.48 -53.57
C GLN A 144 -18.36 -0.08 -53.78
N SER A 145 -18.55 1.19 -54.13
CA SER A 145 -19.79 1.77 -54.66
C SER A 145 -20.11 1.22 -56.04
#